data_AF-A0A914TNU7-F1
#
_entry.id   AF-A0A914TNU7-F1
#
_cell.length_a   1.000
_cell.length_b   1.000
_cell.length_c   1.000
_cell.angle_alpha   90.00
_cell.angle_beta   90.00
_cell.angle_gamma   90.00
#
_symmetry.space_group_name_H-M   'P 1'
#
loop_
_entity.id
_entity.type
_entity.pdbx_description
1 polymer ?
#
loop_
_entity_poly.entity_id
_entity_poly.type
_entity_poly.pdbx_seq_one_letter_code
_entity_poly.pdbx_strand_id
1 'polypeptide(L)'
;MVDGDGCLYIDYQNYVEYLRKTDFSNVEWAGYRAWIWQTCNEFGNYQTTDSPITSDNFIGNVLPVNYYVKICGEIFDSSISNFTVYKNVQNTNNLYHGQYGYNGTKVVFPNGSNDPWHILGVLSRTNDKTYPIIIDGASHCDDMIPNSATDTPALIEARQKIRSHVLSWVYE
;
A
#
# COMPACT_ATOMS: atom_id res chain seq x y z
N MET A 1 -12.99 10.19 -1.50
CA MET A 1 -12.50 11.09 -0.45
C MET A 1 -13.67 11.49 0.43
N VAL A 2 -13.46 11.62 1.75
CA VAL A 2 -14.47 12.04 2.71
C VAL A 2 -14.35 13.55 2.87
N ASP A 3 -15.20 14.30 2.19
CA ASP A 3 -15.46 15.71 2.50
C ASP A 3 -16.77 15.80 3.30
N GLY A 4 -16.78 16.70 4.28
CA GLY A 4 -17.64 16.65 5.47
C GLY A 4 -19.15 16.92 5.33
N ASP A 5 -19.79 16.83 6.51
CA ASP A 5 -21.14 17.23 6.91
C ASP A 5 -22.36 16.46 6.37
N GLY A 6 -22.19 15.23 5.87
CA GLY A 6 -23.30 14.35 5.51
C GLY A 6 -23.12 12.91 5.98
N CYS A 7 -24.21 12.19 6.24
CA CYS A 7 -24.17 10.73 6.33
C CYS A 7 -23.62 10.19 5.00
N LEU A 8 -22.58 9.37 5.07
CA LEU A 8 -22.06 8.68 3.90
C LEU A 8 -23.13 7.68 3.43
N TYR A 9 -23.74 7.95 2.29
CA TYR A 9 -24.61 6.99 1.63
C TYR A 9 -23.74 5.93 0.95
N ILE A 10 -23.63 4.77 1.60
CA ILE A 10 -22.85 3.64 1.10
C ILE A 10 -23.79 2.75 0.29
N ASP A 11 -23.65 2.80 -1.04
CA ASP A 11 -24.39 1.94 -1.96
C ASP A 11 -23.42 1.18 -2.86
N TYR A 12 -23.55 -0.15 -2.82
CA TYR A 12 -22.65 -1.05 -3.55
C TYR A 12 -22.75 -0.86 -5.07
N GLN A 13 -23.96 -0.70 -5.61
CA GLN A 13 -24.16 -0.61 -7.06
C GLN A 13 -23.62 0.73 -7.58
N ASN A 14 -23.88 1.82 -6.88
CA ASN A 14 -23.32 3.13 -7.19
C ASN A 14 -21.78 3.10 -7.15
N TYR A 15 -21.17 2.37 -6.21
CA TYR A 15 -19.72 2.22 -6.15
C TYR A 15 -19.16 1.44 -7.34
N VAL A 16 -19.82 0.35 -7.75
CA VAL A 16 -19.43 -0.42 -8.94
C VAL A 16 -19.59 0.40 -10.22
N GLU A 17 -20.72 1.09 -10.38
CA GLU A 17 -20.97 1.97 -11.52
C GLU A 17 -20.00 3.17 -11.56
N TYR A 18 -19.63 3.71 -10.40
CA TYR A 18 -18.58 4.73 -10.28
C TYR A 18 -17.27 4.24 -10.88
N LEU A 19 -16.83 3.02 -10.54
CA LEU A 19 -15.56 2.46 -10.98
C LEU A 19 -15.57 1.88 -12.41
N ARG A 20 -16.76 1.58 -12.97
CA ARG A 20 -16.91 1.16 -14.37
C ARG A 20 -16.61 2.25 -15.38
N LYS A 21 -16.72 3.52 -14.99
CA LYS A 21 -16.46 4.65 -15.89
C LYS A 21 -15.04 4.59 -16.43
N THR A 22 -14.90 4.63 -17.76
CA THR A 22 -13.62 4.66 -18.48
C THR A 22 -13.29 6.03 -19.07
N ASP A 23 -13.98 7.07 -18.62
CA ASP A 23 -13.64 8.44 -18.97
C ASP A 23 -12.45 8.90 -18.10
N PHE A 24 -11.43 9.44 -18.76
CA PHE A 24 -10.20 9.91 -18.12
C PHE A 24 -10.18 11.44 -17.94
N SER A 25 -11.29 12.13 -18.23
CA SER A 25 -11.41 13.58 -18.08
C SER A 25 -11.20 14.04 -16.63
N ASN A 26 -11.56 13.20 -15.65
CA ASN A 26 -11.26 13.43 -14.24
C ASN A 26 -10.07 12.56 -13.80
N VAL A 27 -8.94 13.23 -13.53
CA VAL A 27 -7.66 12.58 -13.17
C VAL A 27 -7.72 11.82 -11.85
N GLU A 28 -8.50 12.28 -10.87
CA GLU A 28 -8.62 11.60 -9.57
C GLU A 28 -9.33 10.26 -9.75
N TRP A 29 -10.41 10.25 -10.53
CA TRP A 29 -11.23 9.06 -10.77
C TRP A 29 -10.48 8.04 -11.61
N ALA A 30 -9.80 8.53 -12.65
CA ALA A 30 -8.88 7.73 -13.45
C ALA A 30 -7.80 7.07 -12.60
N GLY A 31 -7.19 7.82 -11.68
CA GLY A 31 -6.19 7.33 -10.75
C GLY A 31 -6.72 6.23 -9.83
N TYR A 32 -7.89 6.43 -9.21
CA TYR A 32 -8.53 5.40 -8.39
C TYR A 32 -8.83 4.14 -9.19
N ARG A 33 -9.40 4.25 -10.40
CA ARG A 33 -9.69 3.09 -11.23
C ARG A 33 -8.42 2.33 -11.63
N ALA A 34 -7.35 3.04 -11.97
CA ALA A 34 -6.05 2.43 -12.28
C ALA A 34 -5.47 1.68 -11.06
N TRP A 35 -5.56 2.28 -9.87
CA TRP A 35 -5.13 1.63 -8.63
C TRP A 35 -5.90 0.34 -8.33
N ILE A 36 -7.23 0.36 -8.49
CA ILE A 36 -8.05 -0.85 -8.32
C ILE A 36 -7.69 -1.89 -9.38
N TRP A 37 -7.42 -1.49 -10.62
CA TRP A 37 -6.97 -2.43 -11.65
C TRP A 37 -5.69 -3.16 -11.22
N GLN A 38 -4.67 -2.45 -10.72
CA GLN A 38 -3.43 -3.06 -10.24
C GLN A 38 -3.65 -3.92 -9.00
N THR A 39 -4.54 -3.49 -8.10
CA THR A 39 -4.93 -4.29 -6.94
C THR A 39 -5.55 -5.62 -7.37
N CYS A 40 -6.42 -5.61 -8.38
CA CYS A 40 -7.08 -6.82 -8.92
C CYS A 40 -6.14 -7.71 -9.75
N ASN A 41 -5.12 -7.16 -10.40
CA ASN A 41 -4.31 -7.87 -11.38
C ASN A 41 -2.84 -8.06 -11.00
N GLU A 42 -2.36 -7.44 -9.92
CA GLU A 42 -0.94 -7.48 -9.54
C GLU A 42 -0.74 -7.64 -8.03
N PHE A 43 -1.30 -6.75 -7.21
CA PHE A 43 -0.87 -6.61 -5.80
C PHE A 43 -1.77 -7.29 -4.77
N GLY A 44 -3.07 -7.40 -5.02
CA GLY A 44 -4.02 -7.93 -4.04
C GLY A 44 -4.09 -7.12 -2.74
N ASN A 45 -3.77 -5.82 -2.78
CA ASN A 45 -3.77 -4.91 -1.62
C ASN A 45 -5.20 -4.52 -1.20
N TYR A 46 -5.92 -5.47 -0.60
CA TYR A 46 -7.27 -5.29 -0.07
C TYR A 46 -7.25 -5.00 1.44
N GLN A 47 -8.03 -4.02 1.90
CA GLN A 47 -8.18 -3.70 3.33
C GLN A 47 -9.33 -4.52 3.90
N THR A 48 -9.04 -5.75 4.33
CA THR A 48 -10.07 -6.70 4.73
C THR A 48 -10.30 -6.75 6.23
N THR A 49 -11.44 -7.32 6.64
CA THR A 49 -11.82 -7.47 8.05
C THR A 49 -12.03 -8.93 8.45
N ASP A 50 -11.58 -9.86 7.62
CA ASP A 50 -11.74 -11.31 7.75
C ASP A 50 -10.60 -12.01 8.51
N SER A 51 -9.63 -11.24 9.02
CA SER A 51 -8.65 -11.73 9.99
C SER A 51 -9.31 -11.92 11.37
N PRO A 52 -9.03 -13.01 12.12
CA PRO A 52 -9.52 -13.20 13.48
C PRO A 52 -9.23 -12.02 14.41
N ILE A 53 -8.08 -11.34 14.22
CA ILE A 53 -7.70 -10.16 15.01
C ILE A 53 -8.73 -9.04 14.85
N THR A 54 -9.22 -8.80 13.63
CA THR A 54 -10.16 -7.71 13.32
C THR A 54 -11.61 -8.15 13.50
N SER A 55 -11.96 -9.37 13.05
CA SER A 55 -13.33 -9.86 13.09
C SER A 55 -13.84 -10.05 14.51
N ASP A 56 -13.00 -10.56 15.42
CA ASP A 56 -13.45 -10.96 16.74
C ASP A 56 -13.43 -9.79 17.74
N ASN A 57 -12.64 -8.74 17.45
CA ASN A 57 -12.37 -7.65 18.39
C ASN A 57 -12.89 -6.26 17.97
N PHE A 58 -13.28 -6.06 16.70
CA PHE A 58 -13.60 -4.71 16.21
C PHE A 58 -14.94 -4.61 15.48
N ILE A 59 -15.01 -5.06 14.23
CA ILE A 59 -16.15 -4.77 13.32
C ILE A 59 -16.76 -6.00 12.66
N GLY A 60 -16.30 -7.21 13.04
CA GLY A 60 -16.77 -8.44 12.41
C GLY A 60 -16.21 -8.66 11.00
N ASN A 61 -16.61 -9.77 10.39
CA ASN A 61 -16.25 -10.14 9.03
C ASN A 61 -17.21 -9.50 8.01
N VAL A 62 -17.14 -8.17 7.86
CA VAL A 62 -18.01 -7.37 6.99
C VAL A 62 -17.42 -7.11 5.60
N LEU A 63 -16.09 -7.07 5.48
CA LEU A 63 -15.37 -6.82 4.23
C LEU A 63 -14.29 -7.90 4.01
N PRO A 64 -14.68 -9.14 3.66
CA PRO A 64 -13.73 -10.21 3.35
C PRO A 64 -13.03 -9.97 2.01
N VAL A 65 -11.91 -10.67 1.77
CA VAL A 65 -11.19 -10.62 0.46
C VAL A 65 -12.15 -10.86 -0.72
N ASN A 66 -13.08 -11.81 -0.58
CA ASN A 66 -14.07 -12.16 -1.61
C ASN A 66 -14.95 -10.99 -2.04
N TYR A 67 -15.22 -10.03 -1.16
CA TYR A 67 -15.98 -8.83 -1.49
C TYR A 67 -15.25 -8.01 -2.55
N TYR A 68 -13.95 -7.79 -2.37
CA TYR A 68 -13.13 -7.02 -3.30
C TYR A 68 -12.90 -7.75 -4.63
N VAL A 69 -12.67 -9.06 -4.58
CA VAL A 69 -12.49 -9.87 -5.79
C VAL A 69 -13.77 -9.88 -6.64
N LYS A 70 -14.95 -9.90 -6.02
CA LYS A 70 -16.23 -9.75 -6.73
C LYS A 70 -16.32 -8.40 -7.46
N ILE A 71 -15.96 -7.32 -6.78
CA ILE A 71 -15.92 -5.97 -7.36
C ILE A 71 -14.97 -5.91 -8.56
N CYS A 72 -13.79 -6.53 -8.46
CA CYS A 72 -12.86 -6.65 -9.59
C CYS A 72 -13.50 -7.30 -10.83
N GLY A 73 -14.23 -8.40 -10.62
CA GLY A 73 -14.94 -9.11 -11.69
C GLY A 73 -16.08 -8.30 -12.32
N GLU A 74 -16.77 -7.49 -11.51
CA GLU A 74 -17.88 -6.65 -11.99
C GLU A 74 -17.41 -5.39 -12.74
N ILE A 75 -16.23 -4.87 -12.45
CA ILE A 75 -15.71 -3.62 -13.06
C ILE A 75 -14.83 -3.87 -14.29
N PHE A 76 -13.99 -4.91 -14.26
CA PHE A 76 -12.97 -5.11 -15.29
C PHE A 76 -13.26 -6.28 -16.21
N ASP A 77 -13.43 -7.48 -15.65
CA ASP A 77 -13.64 -8.70 -16.43
C ASP A 77 -14.17 -9.83 -15.53
N SER A 78 -15.24 -10.50 -15.93
CA SER A 78 -15.88 -11.54 -15.13
C SER A 78 -15.04 -12.80 -14.91
N SER A 79 -13.91 -12.95 -15.63
CA SER A 79 -12.92 -14.01 -15.39
C SER A 79 -12.05 -13.76 -14.16
N ILE A 80 -12.01 -12.53 -13.62
CA ILE A 80 -11.28 -12.24 -12.39
C ILE A 80 -11.94 -12.96 -11.22
N SER A 81 -11.19 -13.85 -10.61
CA SER A 81 -11.60 -14.71 -9.50
C SER A 81 -10.51 -14.77 -8.44
N ASN A 82 -10.80 -15.36 -7.28
CA ASN A 82 -9.80 -15.54 -6.22
C ASN A 82 -8.55 -16.28 -6.74
N PHE A 83 -8.76 -17.26 -7.61
CA PHE A 83 -7.67 -18.02 -8.21
C PHE A 83 -6.77 -17.14 -9.08
N THR A 84 -7.35 -16.34 -9.97
CA THR A 84 -6.55 -15.47 -10.86
C THR A 84 -5.85 -14.38 -10.07
N VAL A 85 -6.52 -13.76 -9.10
CA VAL A 85 -5.92 -12.76 -8.20
C VAL A 85 -4.75 -13.37 -7.44
N TYR A 86 -4.94 -14.52 -6.79
CA TYR A 86 -3.86 -15.20 -6.04
C TYR A 86 -2.66 -15.52 -6.94
N LYS A 87 -2.91 -16.08 -8.13
CA LYS A 87 -1.87 -16.39 -9.11
C LYS A 87 -1.10 -15.13 -9.52
N ASN A 88 -1.81 -14.03 -9.75
CA ASN A 88 -1.20 -12.77 -10.14
C ASN A 88 -0.34 -12.17 -9.02
N VAL A 89 -0.82 -12.18 -7.78
CA VAL A 89 -0.04 -11.76 -6.60
C VAL A 89 1.23 -12.60 -6.46
N GLN A 90 1.13 -13.92 -6.66
CA GLN A 90 2.28 -14.80 -6.66
C GLN A 90 3.27 -14.45 -7.79
N ASN A 91 2.78 -14.18 -8.99
CA ASN A 91 3.63 -13.77 -10.12
C ASN A 91 4.35 -12.45 -9.84
N THR A 92 3.65 -11.45 -9.28
CA THR A 92 4.22 -10.17 -8.88
C THR A 92 5.33 -10.36 -7.83
N ASN A 93 5.06 -11.14 -6.78
CA ASN A 93 6.05 -11.45 -5.76
C ASN A 93 7.27 -12.22 -6.31
N ASN A 94 7.06 -13.13 -7.26
CA ASN A 94 8.15 -13.85 -7.92
C ASN A 94 8.99 -12.92 -8.80
N LEU A 95 8.35 -11.98 -9.51
CA LEU A 95 9.02 -11.03 -10.40
C LEU A 95 9.85 -10.01 -9.61
N TYR A 96 9.32 -9.46 -8.54
CA TYR A 96 9.97 -8.42 -7.73
C TYR A 96 10.71 -8.96 -6.49
N HIS A 97 10.75 -10.29 -6.32
CA HIS A 97 11.36 -11.02 -5.22
C HIS A 97 10.74 -10.78 -3.82
N GLY A 98 9.63 -10.05 -3.73
CA GLY A 98 8.93 -9.75 -2.48
C GLY A 98 9.80 -9.07 -1.42
N GLN A 99 9.26 -8.91 -0.21
CA GLN A 99 9.94 -8.19 0.86
C GLN A 99 11.17 -8.90 1.45
N TYR A 100 11.23 -10.24 1.32
CA TYR A 100 12.32 -11.05 1.89
C TYR A 100 13.43 -11.35 0.88
N GLY A 101 13.17 -11.19 -0.42
CA GLY A 101 14.11 -11.57 -1.48
C GLY A 101 14.65 -10.38 -2.29
N TYR A 102 14.34 -9.14 -1.90
CA TYR A 102 14.79 -7.96 -2.65
C TYR A 102 16.31 -7.93 -2.83
N ASN A 103 16.79 -7.90 -4.08
CA ASN A 103 18.21 -7.97 -4.41
C ASN A 103 18.74 -6.73 -5.17
N GLY A 104 18.00 -5.63 -5.12
CA GLY A 104 18.48 -4.36 -5.65
C GLY A 104 19.63 -3.78 -4.82
N THR A 105 20.22 -2.71 -5.33
CA THR A 105 21.35 -2.00 -4.71
C THR A 105 21.04 -0.52 -4.63
N LYS A 106 21.65 0.18 -3.67
CA LYS A 106 21.47 1.63 -3.49
C LYS A 106 20.02 2.00 -3.18
N VAL A 107 19.43 1.29 -2.21
CA VAL A 107 18.05 1.54 -1.75
C VAL A 107 18.00 1.67 -0.24
N VAL A 108 17.30 2.70 0.22
CA VAL A 108 16.88 2.86 1.62
C VAL A 108 15.40 2.50 1.69
N PHE A 109 15.01 1.69 2.68
CA PHE A 109 13.61 1.33 2.95
C PHE A 109 13.16 1.97 4.27
N PRO A 110 12.79 3.26 4.30
CA PRO A 110 12.23 3.90 5.48
C PRO A 110 10.82 3.38 5.76
N ASN A 111 10.53 3.06 7.01
CA ASN A 111 9.21 2.60 7.46
C ASN A 111 8.92 3.21 8.83
N GLY A 112 7.76 3.86 8.99
CA GLY A 112 7.28 4.33 10.28
C GLY A 112 6.70 3.19 11.12
N SER A 113 7.03 3.10 12.41
CA SER A 113 6.53 2.02 13.27
C SER A 113 5.01 2.08 13.52
N ASN A 114 4.40 3.26 13.36
CA ASN A 114 2.96 3.46 13.50
C ASN A 114 2.22 3.39 12.16
N ASP A 115 2.94 3.29 11.04
CA ASP A 115 2.34 3.13 9.72
C ASP A 115 1.85 1.69 9.55
N PRO A 116 0.55 1.39 9.42
CA PRO A 116 0.08 0.02 9.22
C PRO A 116 0.68 -0.68 8.00
N TRP A 117 1.21 0.08 7.02
CA TRP A 117 1.85 -0.49 5.84
C TRP A 117 3.26 -1.05 6.07
N HIS A 118 3.93 -0.70 7.19
CA HIS A 118 5.32 -1.11 7.43
C HIS A 118 5.52 -2.62 7.37
N ILE A 119 4.51 -3.41 7.76
CA ILE A 119 4.56 -4.88 7.78
C ILE A 119 4.71 -5.50 6.38
N LEU A 120 4.37 -4.74 5.32
CA LEU A 120 4.52 -5.14 3.92
C LEU A 120 5.87 -4.69 3.32
N GLY A 121 6.67 -3.97 4.09
CA GLY A 121 7.96 -3.42 3.66
C GLY A 121 9.15 -4.33 3.96
N VAL A 122 10.32 -3.91 3.49
CA VAL A 122 11.61 -4.53 3.85
C VAL A 122 12.05 -3.98 5.22
N LEU A 123 11.84 -4.76 6.28
CA LEU A 123 12.14 -4.36 7.66
C LEU A 123 13.52 -4.82 8.17
N SER A 124 14.17 -5.71 7.43
CA SER A 124 15.50 -6.23 7.72
C SER A 124 16.32 -6.35 6.44
N ARG A 125 17.66 -6.34 6.57
CA ARG A 125 18.54 -6.34 5.41
C ARG A 125 18.36 -7.64 4.63
N THR A 126 18.03 -7.53 3.34
CA THR A 126 17.99 -8.65 2.39
C THR A 126 19.35 -8.88 1.72
N ASN A 127 20.20 -7.85 1.69
CA ASN A 127 21.58 -7.90 1.22
C ASN A 127 22.44 -6.79 1.88
N ASP A 128 23.70 -6.67 1.49
CA ASP A 128 24.67 -5.70 2.03
C ASP A 128 24.53 -4.27 1.46
N LYS A 129 23.76 -4.11 0.37
CA LYS A 129 23.59 -2.88 -0.42
C LYS A 129 22.22 -2.22 -0.26
N THR A 130 21.43 -2.70 0.69
CA THR A 130 20.10 -2.18 1.04
C THR A 130 20.04 -1.82 2.52
N TYR A 131 19.30 -0.76 2.82
CA TYR A 131 19.30 -0.13 4.14
C TYR A 131 17.87 0.08 4.64
N PRO A 132 17.27 -0.90 5.34
CA PRO A 132 16.01 -0.69 6.01
C PRO A 132 16.19 0.24 7.23
N ILE A 133 15.25 1.16 7.42
CA ILE A 133 15.24 2.09 8.55
C ILE A 133 13.82 2.08 9.14
N ILE A 134 13.68 1.57 10.36
CA ILE A 134 12.44 1.66 11.12
C ILE A 134 12.50 2.95 11.95
N ILE A 135 11.51 3.83 11.76
CA ILE A 135 11.42 5.14 12.38
C ILE A 135 10.38 5.06 13.49
N ASP A 136 10.85 5.02 14.73
CA ASP A 136 9.98 4.89 15.91
C ASP A 136 9.01 6.07 16.03
N GLY A 137 7.73 5.75 16.21
CA GLY A 137 6.63 6.71 16.35
C GLY A 137 6.16 7.37 15.05
N ALA A 138 6.87 7.20 13.93
CA ALA A 138 6.51 7.81 12.65
C ALA A 138 5.35 7.08 11.96
N SER A 139 4.55 7.86 11.23
CA SER A 139 3.42 7.43 10.41
C SER A 139 3.81 7.31 8.93
N HIS A 140 2.81 7.17 8.07
CA HIS A 140 3.00 6.88 6.65
C HIS A 140 3.80 7.97 5.93
N CYS A 141 5.01 7.60 5.48
CA CYS A 141 5.93 8.44 4.73
C CYS A 141 6.32 9.77 5.43
N ASP A 142 6.32 9.81 6.78
CA ASP A 142 6.69 11.02 7.52
C ASP A 142 8.10 11.54 7.17
N ASP A 143 9.01 10.65 6.79
CA ASP A 143 10.38 11.00 6.37
C ASP A 143 10.41 11.88 5.11
N MET A 144 9.39 11.80 4.25
CA MET A 144 9.24 12.58 3.02
C MET A 144 8.59 13.96 3.24
N ILE A 145 8.02 14.19 4.41
CA ILE A 145 7.40 15.47 4.77
C ILE A 145 8.51 16.51 5.07
N PRO A 146 8.32 17.80 4.73
CA PRO A 146 9.27 18.85 5.11
C PRO A 146 9.55 18.88 6.62
N ASN A 147 10.77 19.26 6.99
CA ASN A 147 11.17 19.37 8.39
C ASN A 147 10.26 20.33 9.17
N SER A 148 9.94 19.95 10.40
CA SER A 148 9.17 20.73 11.37
C SER A 148 9.92 20.85 12.69
N ALA A 149 9.64 21.92 13.45
CA ALA A 149 10.15 22.08 14.82
C ALA A 149 9.59 21.01 15.78
N THR A 150 8.54 20.29 15.39
CA THR A 150 7.90 19.22 16.17
C THR A 150 8.37 17.82 15.77
N ASP A 151 9.34 17.70 14.86
CA ASP A 151 9.84 16.38 14.44
C ASP A 151 10.44 15.62 15.62
N THR A 152 10.15 14.32 15.69
CA THR A 152 10.72 13.46 16.73
C THR A 152 12.22 13.27 16.50
N PRO A 153 13.02 13.01 17.56
CA PRO A 153 14.43 12.70 17.40
C PRO A 153 14.68 11.53 16.44
N ALA A 154 13.84 10.49 16.46
CA ALA A 154 13.91 9.33 15.57
C ALA A 154 13.73 9.73 14.10
N LEU A 155 12.77 10.62 13.80
CA LEU A 155 12.52 11.11 12.44
C LEU A 155 13.70 11.95 11.92
N ILE A 156 14.26 12.83 12.77
CA ILE A 156 15.44 13.63 12.43
C ILE A 156 16.64 12.72 12.12
N GLU A 157 16.90 11.72 12.96
CA GLU A 157 17.98 10.75 12.77
C GLU A 157 17.78 9.94 11.48
N ALA A 158 16.55 9.50 11.20
CA ALA A 158 16.24 8.76 9.97
C ALA A 158 16.53 9.59 8.71
N ARG A 159 16.08 10.85 8.66
CA ARG A 159 16.36 11.75 7.52
C ARG A 159 17.86 11.99 7.33
N GLN A 160 18.63 12.09 8.42
CA GLN A 160 20.10 12.20 8.35
C GLN A 160 20.75 10.93 7.76
N LYS A 161 20.31 9.74 8.20
CA LYS A 161 20.77 8.46 7.64
C LYS A 161 20.43 8.31 6.15
N ILE A 162 19.19 8.61 5.77
CA ILE A 162 18.73 8.61 4.37
C ILE A 162 19.63 9.54 3.54
N ARG A 163 19.81 10.79 3.99
CA ARG A 163 20.67 11.77 3.32
C ARG A 163 22.10 11.27 3.17
N SER A 164 22.67 10.66 4.20
CA SER A 164 24.03 10.11 4.16
C SER A 164 24.19 9.03 3.10
N HIS A 165 23.26 8.07 3.04
CA HIS A 165 23.25 7.02 2.02
C HIS A 165 23.12 7.60 0.60
N VAL A 166 22.14 8.48 0.38
CA VAL A 166 21.92 9.10 -0.93
C VAL A 166 23.15 9.88 -1.39
N LEU A 167 23.76 10.68 -0.51
CA LEU A 167 24.98 11.43 -0.84
C LEU A 167 26.15 10.50 -1.14
N SER A 168 26.30 9.39 -0.40
CA SER A 168 27.37 8.42 -0.69
C SER A 168 27.28 7.89 -2.12
N TRP A 169 26.09 7.62 -2.62
CA TRP A 169 25.89 7.11 -3.99
C TRP A 169 26.08 8.16 -5.08
N VAL A 170 25.91 9.44 -4.75
CA VAL A 170 26.15 10.57 -5.68
C VAL A 170 27.65 10.81 -5.87
N TYR A 171 28.46 10.53 -4.85
CA TYR A 171 29.91 10.74 -4.87
C TYR A 171 30.74 9.46 -5.06
N GLU A 172 30.10 8.33 -5.38
CA GLU A 172 30.77 7.12 -5.87
C GLU A 172 31.38 7.31 -7.27
#